data_AF-A0A232FN63-F1
#
_entry.id   AF-A0A232FN63-F1
#
_cell.length_a   1.000
_cell.length_b   1.000
_cell.length_c   1.000
_cell.angle_alpha   90.00
_cell.angle_beta   90.00
_cell.angle_gamma   90.00
#
_symmetry.space_group_name_H-M   'P 1'
#
loop_
_entity.id
_entity.type
_entity.pdbx_description
1 polymer ?
#
loop_
_entity_poly.entity_id
_entity_poly.type
_entity_poly.pdbx_seq_one_letter_code
_entity_poly.pdbx_strand_id
1 'polypeptide(L)'
;MIRYLAFKCNRSMSMFEHDYTDLAQFFNLPTIMSLHHYHDCLLSLKVFHDFVACEAIKLKFRNRELVYSLRNHRPLCEESSWSNFGFFSTVNRLRRSWIVLPRSVTEVFVLSRFKSKLKNFVFSF
;
A
#
# COMPACT_ATOMS: atom_id res chain seq x y z
N MET A 1 19.39 -1.81 -1.78
CA MET A 1 19.41 -2.30 -3.18
C MET A 1 19.31 -1.15 -4.20
N ILE A 2 18.27 -0.29 -4.17
CA ILE A 2 18.13 0.80 -5.17
C ILE A 2 19.29 1.81 -5.15
N ARG A 3 19.77 2.24 -3.97
CA ARG A 3 20.97 3.12 -3.86
C ARG A 3 22.22 2.50 -4.49
N TYR A 4 22.39 1.19 -4.37
CA TYR A 4 23.51 0.47 -4.98
C TYR A 4 23.39 0.43 -6.51
N LEU A 5 22.17 0.23 -7.03
CA LEU A 5 21.91 0.27 -8.47
C LEU A 5 22.13 1.65 -9.07
N ALA A 6 21.70 2.70 -8.36
CA ALA A 6 21.94 4.09 -8.78
C ALA A 6 23.44 4.42 -8.83
N PHE A 7 24.19 4.01 -7.80
CA PHE A 7 25.65 4.12 -7.79
C PHE A 7 26.29 3.41 -8.99
N LYS A 8 25.85 2.18 -9.29
CA LYS A 8 26.36 1.41 -10.45
C LYS A 8 26.02 2.04 -11.80
N CYS A 9 24.99 2.86 -11.88
CA CYS A 9 24.60 3.57 -13.10
C CYS A 9 25.07 5.03 -13.14
N ASN A 10 26.01 5.43 -12.27
CA ASN A 10 26.52 6.80 -12.17
C ASN A 10 25.41 7.87 -12.04
N ARG A 11 24.27 7.51 -11.43
CA ARG A 11 23.23 8.49 -11.10
C ARG A 11 23.55 9.10 -9.74
N SER A 12 23.75 10.42 -9.73
CA SER A 12 23.86 11.18 -8.49
C SER A 12 22.54 11.05 -7.71
N MET A 13 22.65 10.75 -6.43
CA MET A 13 21.52 10.75 -5.51
C MET A 13 21.86 11.68 -4.36
N SER A 14 20.95 12.59 -4.03
CA SER A 14 21.11 13.37 -2.80
C SER A 14 21.02 12.44 -1.59
N MET A 15 21.84 12.71 -0.57
CA MET A 15 21.81 11.96 0.70
C MET A 15 20.43 12.03 1.39
N PHE A 16 19.69 13.11 1.12
CA PHE A 16 18.38 13.39 1.72
C PHE A 16 17.22 13.06 0.78
N GLU A 17 17.49 12.72 -0.47
CA GLU A 17 16.49 12.32 -1.43
C GLU A 17 16.10 10.86 -1.19
N HIS A 18 14.84 10.68 -0.81
CA HIS A 18 14.24 9.39 -0.50
C HIS A 18 13.20 8.97 -1.54
N ASP A 19 12.93 9.81 -2.54
CA ASP A 19 12.14 9.42 -3.68
C ASP A 19 13.02 8.67 -4.68
N TYR A 20 12.73 7.38 -4.81
CA TYR A 20 13.43 6.47 -5.72
C TYR A 20 12.53 5.98 -6.84
N THR A 21 11.43 6.68 -7.11
CA THR A 21 10.42 6.25 -8.07
C THR A 21 11.01 6.09 -9.47
N ASP A 22 11.74 7.08 -9.97
CA ASP A 22 12.33 7.05 -11.31
C ASP A 22 13.36 5.92 -11.46
N LEU A 23 14.19 5.72 -10.45
CA LEU A 23 15.17 4.64 -10.40
C LEU A 23 14.49 3.27 -10.36
N ALA A 24 13.45 3.13 -9.53
CA ALA A 24 12.68 1.90 -9.44
C ALA A 24 12.03 1.57 -10.79
N GLN A 25 11.41 2.55 -11.46
CA GLN A 25 10.84 2.37 -12.79
C GLN A 25 11.92 2.02 -13.84
N PHE A 26 13.07 2.68 -13.82
CA PHE A 26 14.17 2.42 -14.74
C PHE A 26 14.66 0.96 -14.68
N PHE A 27 14.73 0.38 -13.48
CA PHE A 27 15.12 -1.02 -13.28
C PHE A 27 13.95 -2.01 -13.27
N ASN A 28 12.72 -1.55 -13.56
CA ASN A 28 11.50 -2.34 -13.46
C ASN A 28 11.33 -3.01 -12.07
N LEU A 29 11.66 -2.26 -11.01
CA LEU A 29 11.56 -2.67 -9.62
C LEU A 29 10.33 -2.04 -8.95
N PRO A 30 9.70 -2.74 -7.98
CA PRO A 30 8.72 -2.17 -7.08
C PRO A 30 9.21 -0.88 -6.40
N THR A 31 8.40 0.18 -6.45
CA THR A 31 8.65 1.40 -5.66
C THR A 31 8.48 1.12 -4.17
N ILE A 32 9.12 1.89 -3.30
CA ILE A 32 8.95 1.79 -1.84
C ILE A 32 7.46 1.93 -1.46
N MET A 33 6.74 2.84 -2.11
CA MET A 33 5.30 3.02 -1.91
C MET A 33 4.50 1.77 -2.29
N SER A 34 4.80 1.14 -3.42
CA SER A 34 4.15 -0.11 -3.82
C SER A 34 4.41 -1.25 -2.83
N LEU A 35 5.63 -1.35 -2.28
CA LEU A 35 5.97 -2.33 -1.25
C LEU A 35 5.19 -2.09 0.04
N HIS A 36 5.13 -0.84 0.53
CA HIS A 36 4.33 -0.50 1.71
C HIS A 36 2.86 -0.83 1.49
N HIS A 37 2.30 -0.49 0.34
CA HIS A 37 0.92 -0.80 0.01
C HIS A 37 0.64 -2.31 -0.02
N TYR A 38 1.54 -3.11 -0.61
CA TYR A 38 1.47 -4.57 -0.62
C TYR A 38 1.44 -5.15 0.81
N HIS A 39 2.33 -4.69 1.69
CA HIS A 39 2.39 -5.15 3.08
C HIS A 39 1.19 -4.70 3.91
N ASP A 40 0.72 -3.47 3.72
CA ASP A 40 -0.48 -2.94 4.37
C ASP A 40 -1.73 -3.77 3.99
N CYS A 41 -1.86 -4.15 2.73
CA CYS A 41 -2.95 -5.00 2.26
C CYS A 41 -2.86 -6.44 2.83
N LEU A 42 -1.66 -7.00 2.92
CA LEU A 42 -1.45 -8.31 3.56
C LEU A 42 -1.79 -8.31 5.04
N LEU A 43 -1.41 -7.24 5.76
CA LEU A 43 -1.76 -7.09 7.15
C LEU A 43 -3.27 -6.98 7.32
N SER A 44 -3.94 -6.24 6.45
CA SER A 44 -5.40 -6.10 6.45
C SER A 44 -6.09 -7.45 6.26
N LEU A 45 -5.65 -8.28 5.29
CA LEU A 45 -6.17 -9.65 5.14
C LEU A 45 -5.99 -10.46 6.43
N LYS A 46 -4.80 -10.41 7.04
CA LYS A 46 -4.53 -11.15 8.28
C LYS A 46 -5.47 -10.75 9.42
N VAL A 47 -5.79 -9.47 9.53
CA VAL A 47 -6.74 -8.93 10.51
C VAL A 47 -8.18 -9.39 10.21
N PHE A 48 -8.61 -9.38 8.95
CA PHE A 48 -9.97 -9.80 8.58
C PHE A 48 -10.24 -11.29 8.80
N HIS A 49 -9.21 -12.12 8.64
CA HIS A 49 -9.30 -13.57 8.74
C HIS A 49 -8.83 -14.12 10.10
N ASP A 50 -8.74 -13.26 11.12
CA ASP A 50 -8.38 -13.64 12.49
C ASP A 50 -7.01 -14.33 12.64
N PHE A 51 -6.11 -14.16 11.66
CA PHE A 51 -4.70 -14.52 11.82
C PHE A 51 -4.00 -13.59 12.83
N VAL A 52 -4.58 -12.41 13.08
CA VAL A 52 -4.20 -11.50 14.17
C VAL A 52 -5.45 -11.22 15.00
N ALA A 53 -5.54 -11.81 16.19
CA ALA A 53 -6.66 -11.62 17.10
C ALA A 53 -6.64 -10.22 17.71
N CYS A 54 -7.32 -9.26 17.07
CA CYS A 54 -7.50 -7.92 17.60
C CYS A 54 -8.86 -7.34 17.20
N GLU A 55 -9.88 -7.63 18.02
CA GLU A 55 -11.27 -7.19 17.81
C GLU A 55 -11.40 -5.66 17.68
N ALA A 56 -10.62 -4.91 18.47
CA ALA A 56 -10.61 -3.45 18.43
C ALA A 56 -10.20 -2.90 17.06
N ILE A 57 -9.31 -3.60 16.36
CA ILE A 57 -8.90 -3.25 15.01
C ILE A 57 -9.97 -3.71 14.02
N LYS A 58 -10.41 -4.98 14.11
CA LYS A 58 -11.42 -5.56 13.21
C LYS A 58 -12.69 -4.71 13.08
N LEU A 59 -13.18 -4.17 14.20
CA LEU A 59 -14.35 -3.27 14.24
C LEU A 59 -14.15 -1.97 13.45
N LYS A 60 -12.92 -1.47 13.33
CA LYS A 60 -12.58 -0.25 12.57
C LYS A 60 -12.47 -0.50 11.06
N PHE A 61 -12.34 -1.76 10.64
CA PHE A 61 -12.19 -2.18 9.24
C PHE A 61 -13.52 -2.51 8.55
N ARG A 62 -14.67 -1.99 9.03
CA ARG A 62 -15.96 -2.20 8.34
C ARG A 62 -15.87 -1.76 6.87
N ASN A 63 -16.07 -2.71 5.96
CA ASN A 63 -16.18 -2.47 4.52
C ASN A 63 -17.34 -1.49 4.30
N ARG A 64 -17.04 -0.30 3.79
CA ARG A 64 -18.08 0.59 3.24
C ARG A 64 -18.28 0.21 1.79
N GLU A 65 -19.50 -0.17 1.43
CA GLU A 65 -19.91 -0.34 0.04
C GLU A 65 -20.05 1.04 -0.62
N LEU A 66 -18.93 1.68 -0.94
CA LEU A 66 -18.90 2.91 -1.72
C LEU A 66 -18.46 2.60 -3.15
N VAL A 67 -18.87 3.42 -4.13
CA VAL A 67 -18.41 3.31 -5.51
C VAL A 67 -16.89 3.57 -5.57
N TYR A 68 -16.14 2.81 -6.37
CA TYR A 68 -14.67 2.88 -6.43
C TYR A 68 -14.11 4.28 -6.70
N SER A 69 -14.77 5.06 -7.55
CA SER A 69 -14.41 6.45 -7.84
C SER A 69 -14.45 7.36 -6.61
N LEU A 70 -15.31 7.08 -5.63
CA LEU A 70 -15.38 7.81 -4.35
C LEU A 70 -14.39 7.27 -3.30
N ARG A 71 -13.75 6.13 -3.57
CA ARG A 71 -12.75 5.52 -2.70
C ARG A 71 -11.35 6.01 -2.97
N ASN A 72 -11.08 6.56 -4.16
CA ASN A 72 -9.75 6.97 -4.56
C ASN A 72 -9.41 8.35 -3.97
N HIS A 73 -8.60 8.36 -2.91
CA HIS A 73 -8.12 9.57 -2.24
C HIS A 73 -6.80 10.09 -2.79
N ARG A 74 -6.25 9.48 -3.86
CA ARG A 74 -5.08 10.03 -4.60
C ARG A 74 -5.21 11.52 -4.99
N PRO A 75 -6.40 12.07 -5.26
CA PRO A 75 -6.53 13.50 -5.57
C PRO A 75 -6.40 14.44 -4.37
N LEU A 76 -6.46 13.93 -3.14
CA LEU A 76 -6.40 14.78 -1.94
C LEU A 76 -4.92 15.11 -1.65
N CYS A 77 -4.53 16.36 -1.88
CA CYS A 77 -3.21 16.88 -1.50
C CYS A 77 -3.03 16.82 0.02
N GLU A 78 -1.86 16.36 0.47
CA GLU A 78 -1.50 16.24 1.87
C GLU A 78 -1.17 17.61 2.48
N GLU A 79 -2.09 18.18 3.25
CA GLU A 79 -1.73 19.19 4.25
C GLU A 79 -1.21 18.47 5.50
N SER A 80 0.03 18.80 5.87
CA SER A 80 0.88 18.32 6.97
C SER A 80 0.32 17.26 7.95
N SER A 81 1.12 16.25 8.28
CA SER A 81 0.74 15.12 9.14
C SER A 81 0.19 15.47 10.53
N TRP A 82 0.46 16.67 11.04
CA TRP A 82 0.06 17.14 12.37
C TRP A 82 -1.42 17.57 12.43
N SER A 83 -1.98 18.13 11.35
CA SER A 83 -3.38 18.55 11.29
C SER A 83 -4.34 17.40 10.96
N ASN A 84 -3.80 16.28 10.44
CA ASN A 84 -4.58 15.19 9.85
C ASN A 84 -4.29 13.82 10.50
N PHE A 85 -4.06 13.78 11.82
CA PHE A 85 -3.75 12.54 12.56
C PHE A 85 -4.74 11.41 12.27
N GLY A 86 -6.03 11.72 12.13
CA GLY A 86 -7.04 10.74 11.73
C GLY A 86 -6.69 10.08 10.40
N PHE A 87 -6.45 10.88 9.36
CA PHE A 87 -6.11 10.38 8.02
C PHE A 87 -4.82 9.57 7.99
N PHE A 88 -3.78 10.02 8.70
CA PHE A 88 -2.46 9.41 8.73
C PHE A 88 -2.31 8.26 9.74
N SER A 89 -3.29 8.05 10.62
CA SER A 89 -3.25 6.93 11.55
C SER A 89 -3.09 5.60 10.82
N THR A 90 -2.29 4.69 11.37
CA THR A 90 -2.00 3.38 10.78
C THR A 90 -3.28 2.62 10.41
N VAL A 91 -4.30 2.65 11.28
CA VAL A 91 -5.57 1.97 11.03
C VAL A 91 -6.29 2.54 9.81
N ASN A 92 -6.34 3.87 9.66
CA ASN A 92 -6.98 4.49 8.51
C ASN A 92 -6.15 4.32 7.23
N ARG A 93 -4.82 4.30 7.31
CA ARG A 93 -3.95 3.95 6.18
C ARG A 93 -4.22 2.53 5.68
N LEU A 94 -4.22 1.54 6.58
CA LEU A 94 -4.52 0.15 6.23
C LEU A 94 -5.91 -0.01 5.63
N ARG A 95 -6.91 0.62 6.26
CA ARG A 95 -8.29 0.63 5.76
C ARG A 95 -8.37 1.21 4.34
N ARG A 96 -7.69 2.33 4.09
CA ARG A 96 -7.61 2.96 2.77
C ARG A 96 -6.96 2.05 1.74
N SER A 97 -5.80 1.47 2.07
CA SER A 97 -5.10 0.50 1.23
C SER A 97 -6.00 -0.68 0.85
N TRP A 98 -6.76 -1.21 1.81
CA TRP A 98 -7.68 -2.32 1.56
C TRP A 98 -8.86 -1.94 0.66
N ILE A 99 -9.47 -0.78 0.91
CA ILE A 99 -10.68 -0.33 0.21
C ILE A 99 -10.45 -0.09 -1.30
N VAL A 100 -9.22 0.25 -1.69
CA VAL A 100 -8.78 0.47 -3.08
C VAL A 100 -8.55 -0.86 -3.82
N LEU A 101 -8.55 -2.01 -3.15
CA LEU A 101 -8.42 -3.28 -3.85
C LEU A 101 -9.70 -3.63 -4.63
N PRO A 102 -9.58 -4.13 -5.86
CA PRO A 102 -10.73 -4.63 -6.61
C PRO A 102 -11.27 -5.91 -5.96
N ARG A 103 -12.58 -6.16 -6.13
CA ARG A 103 -13.24 -7.37 -5.59
C ARG A 103 -12.54 -8.66 -6.00
N SER A 104 -12.03 -8.72 -7.23
CA SER A 104 -11.27 -9.85 -7.76
C SER A 104 -10.03 -10.22 -6.94
N VAL A 105 -9.45 -9.27 -6.20
CA VAL A 105 -8.33 -9.48 -5.27
C VAL A 105 -8.87 -9.81 -3.87
N THR A 106 -9.87 -9.08 -3.37
CA THR A 106 -10.36 -9.24 -1.98
C THR A 106 -11.20 -10.49 -1.73
N GLU A 107 -11.84 -11.06 -2.75
CA GLU A 107 -12.66 -12.28 -2.63
C GLU A 107 -11.82 -13.58 -2.54
N VAL A 108 -10.49 -13.45 -2.48
CA VAL A 108 -9.59 -14.60 -2.38
C VAL A 108 -9.23 -14.88 -0.93
N PHE A 109 -9.84 -15.91 -0.36
CA PHE A 109 -9.64 -16.30 1.05
C PHE A 109 -8.37 -17.13 1.30
N VAL A 110 -7.75 -17.67 0.24
CA VAL A 110 -6.51 -18.46 0.33
C VAL A 110 -5.30 -17.53 0.26
N LEU A 111 -4.50 -17.46 1.33
CA LEU A 111 -3.38 -16.52 1.46
C LEU A 111 -2.38 -16.55 0.29
N SER A 112 -2.04 -17.73 -0.22
CA SER A 112 -1.10 -17.87 -1.35
C SER A 112 -1.66 -17.25 -2.64
N ARG A 113 -2.94 -17.50 -2.93
CA ARG A 113 -3.64 -16.93 -4.08
C ARG A 113 -3.83 -15.42 -3.92
N PHE A 114 -4.14 -14.94 -2.71
CA PHE A 114 -4.25 -13.52 -2.42
C PHE A 114 -2.92 -12.80 -2.66
N LYS A 115 -1.80 -13.33 -2.14
CA LYS A 115 -0.45 -12.79 -2.39
C LYS A 115 -0.16 -12.67 -3.88
N SER A 116 -0.47 -13.69 -4.67
CA SER A 116 -0.26 -13.69 -6.12
C SER A 116 -1.09 -12.61 -6.82
N LYS A 117 -2.40 -12.54 -6.56
CA LYS A 117 -3.27 -11.52 -7.16
C LYS A 117 -2.90 -10.10 -6.73
N LEU A 118 -2.59 -9.91 -5.46
CA LEU A 118 -2.17 -8.62 -4.93
C LEU A 118 -0.84 -8.18 -5.55
N LYS A 119 0.13 -9.10 -5.71
CA LYS A 119 1.40 -8.82 -6.38
C LYS A 119 1.16 -8.31 -7.81
N ASN A 120 0.29 -8.98 -8.57
CA ASN A 120 -0.05 -8.57 -9.93
C ASN A 120 -0.77 -7.22 -9.99
N PHE A 121 -1.63 -6.92 -9.01
CA PHE A 121 -2.32 -5.63 -8.92
C PHE A 121 -1.40 -4.48 -8.51
N VAL A 122 -0.51 -4.69 -7.55
CA VAL A 122 0.33 -3.64 -6.96
C VAL A 122 1.59 -3.35 -7.78
N PHE A 123 2.12 -4.36 -8.48
CA PHE A 123 3.34 -4.24 -9.29
C PHE A 123 3.08 -4.39 -10.80
N SER A 124 1.83 -4.26 -11.26
CA SER A 124 1.60 -4.02 -12.69
C SER A 124 2.06 -2.60 -13.00
N PHE A 125 3.16 -2.49 -13.73
CA PHE A 125 3.68 -1.27 -14.31
C PHE A 125 3.11 -1.07 -15.71
#